data_AF-A0AA41ZI93-F1
#
_entry.id   AF-A0AA41ZI93-F1
#
_cell.length_a   1.000
_cell.length_b   1.000
_cell.length_c   1.000
_cell.angle_alpha   90.00
_cell.angle_beta   90.00
_cell.angle_gamma   90.00
#
_symmetry.space_group_name_H-M   'P 1'
#
loop_
_entity.id
_entity.type
_entity.pdbx_description
1 polymer ?
#
loop_
_entity_poly.entity_id
_entity_poly.type
_entity_poly.pdbx_seq_one_letter_code
_entity_poly.pdbx_strand_id
1 'polypeptide(L)'
;MITTSLRLKKSIDPETQAILRDAHTACSTRGVEFVLIGAKARDLILHHVYGAPVQRATFDVDIALQVSDWPAFQAVRDALIAQGYSATATEHRLVHEPGGYIDIIPFGEIANEEGHIA
;
A
#
# COMPACT_ATOMS: atom_id res chain seq x y z
N MET A 1 16.61 19.98 -5.04
CA MET A 1 15.87 18.91 -5.74
C MET A 1 14.71 19.55 -6.48
N ILE A 2 14.54 19.27 -7.77
CA ILE A 2 13.33 19.68 -8.49
C ILE A 2 12.29 18.59 -8.22
N THR A 3 11.23 18.91 -7.50
CA THR A 3 10.14 17.98 -7.25
C THR A 3 9.27 17.90 -8.50
N THR A 4 9.30 16.78 -9.22
CA THR A 4 8.38 16.53 -10.33
C THR A 4 7.03 16.09 -9.75
N SER A 5 6.03 16.96 -9.84
CA SER A 5 4.64 16.61 -9.51
C SER A 5 3.85 16.34 -10.79
N LEU A 6 3.15 15.21 -10.84
CA LEU A 6 2.30 14.83 -11.96
C LEU A 6 0.84 15.07 -11.59
N ARG A 7 0.06 15.56 -12.56
CA ARG A 7 -1.40 15.75 -12.40
C ARG A 7 -2.14 14.57 -13.00
N LEU A 8 -3.06 14.00 -12.22
CA LEU A 8 -3.97 12.97 -12.72
C LEU A 8 -4.93 13.58 -13.76
N LYS A 9 -5.05 12.92 -14.92
CA LYS A 9 -6.04 13.20 -15.96
C LYS A 9 -7.33 12.39 -15.78
N LYS A 10 -7.25 11.24 -15.10
CA LYS A 10 -8.40 10.39 -14.75
C LYS A 10 -8.45 10.16 -13.25
N SER A 11 -9.64 10.18 -12.67
CA SER A 11 -9.84 9.87 -11.24
C SER A 11 -9.44 8.42 -10.94
N ILE A 12 -8.86 8.21 -9.76
CA ILE A 12 -8.66 6.87 -9.19
C ILE A 12 -10.04 6.36 -8.74
N ASP A 13 -10.29 5.05 -8.80
CA ASP A 13 -11.55 4.49 -8.29
C ASP A 13 -11.71 4.74 -6.78
N PRO A 14 -12.95 4.91 -6.28
CA PRO A 14 -13.20 5.26 -4.88
C PRO A 14 -12.63 4.24 -3.87
N GLU A 15 -12.60 2.96 -4.24
CA GLU A 15 -12.12 1.87 -3.40
C GLU A 15 -10.62 1.97 -3.17
N THR A 16 -9.82 2.05 -4.24
CA THR A 16 -8.37 2.28 -4.16
C THR A 16 -8.06 3.57 -3.39
N GLN A 17 -8.84 4.63 -3.59
CA GLN A 17 -8.66 5.87 -2.82
C GLN A 17 -8.94 5.70 -1.33
N ALA A 18 -9.92 4.90 -0.95
CA ALA A 18 -10.23 4.62 0.45
C ALA A 18 -9.06 3.88 1.10
N ILE A 19 -8.59 2.80 0.47
CA ILE A 19 -7.46 2.01 0.95
C ILE A 19 -6.20 2.87 1.14
N LEU A 20 -5.89 3.75 0.18
CA LEU A 20 -4.73 4.65 0.29
C LEU A 20 -4.87 5.69 1.41
N ARG A 21 -6.09 6.16 1.72
CA ARG A 21 -6.34 7.07 2.85
C ARG A 21 -6.21 6.36 4.19
N ASP A 22 -6.70 5.12 4.26
CA ASP A 22 -6.61 4.29 5.46
C ASP A 22 -5.15 3.93 5.75
N ALA A 23 -4.40 3.53 4.72
CA ALA A 23 -2.96 3.31 4.80
C ALA A 23 -2.21 4.57 5.25
N HIS A 24 -2.53 5.73 4.68
CA HIS A 24 -1.94 7.00 5.10
C HIS A 24 -2.23 7.32 6.57
N THR A 25 -3.46 7.10 7.04
CA THR A 25 -3.83 7.33 8.44
C THR A 25 -3.11 6.35 9.38
N ALA A 26 -3.05 5.07 9.01
CA ALA A 26 -2.35 4.04 9.77
C ALA A 26 -0.85 4.35 9.91
N CYS A 27 -0.20 4.81 8.83
CA CYS A 27 1.24 5.03 8.78
C CYS A 27 1.65 6.38 9.39
N SER A 28 0.98 7.49 9.02
CA SER A 28 1.36 8.85 9.43
C SER A 28 1.33 9.06 10.95
N THR A 29 0.36 8.45 11.63
CA THR A 29 0.23 8.50 13.11
C THR A 29 1.36 7.76 13.83
N ARG A 30 2.16 6.95 13.11
CA ARG A 30 3.26 6.13 13.62
C ARG A 30 4.63 6.56 13.08
N GLY A 31 4.69 7.60 12.25
CA GLY A 31 5.94 8.03 11.61
C GLY A 31 6.48 7.00 10.61
N VAL A 32 5.62 6.15 10.06
CA VAL A 32 5.96 5.18 9.01
C VAL A 32 5.65 5.81 7.66
N GLU A 33 6.57 5.70 6.72
CA GLU A 33 6.36 6.08 5.32
C GLU A 33 5.98 4.83 4.51
N PHE A 34 5.19 5.01 3.46
CA PHE A 34 4.86 3.93 2.54
C PHE A 34 4.90 4.38 1.09
N VAL A 35 5.07 3.40 0.19
CA VAL A 35 5.00 3.61 -1.25
C VAL A 35 4.00 2.65 -1.88
N LEU A 36 3.14 3.18 -2.75
CA LEU A 36 2.28 2.34 -3.60
C LEU A 36 3.15 1.61 -4.62
N ILE A 37 3.03 0.28 -4.67
CA ILE A 37 3.78 -0.58 -5.60
C ILE A 37 2.82 -1.40 -6.48
N GLY A 38 3.37 -2.37 -7.20
CA GLY A 38 2.57 -3.33 -7.95
C GLY A 38 1.76 -2.73 -9.10
N ALA A 39 0.64 -3.38 -9.42
CA ALA A 39 -0.17 -3.04 -10.58
C ALA A 39 -0.80 -1.64 -10.46
N LYS A 40 -1.29 -1.26 -9.27
CA LYS A 40 -1.91 0.05 -9.03
C LYS A 40 -0.92 1.20 -9.22
N ALA A 41 0.34 1.05 -8.81
CA ALA A 41 1.37 2.07 -9.04
C ALA A 41 1.61 2.32 -10.53
N ARG A 42 1.76 1.23 -11.31
CA ARG A 42 1.89 1.30 -12.77
C ARG A 42 0.68 1.99 -13.39
N ASP A 43 -0.53 1.59 -12.99
CA ASP A 43 -1.77 2.10 -13.57
C ASP A 43 -1.96 3.59 -13.21
N LEU A 44 -1.58 4.02 -12.00
CA LEU A 44 -1.57 5.43 -11.59
C LEU A 44 -0.77 6.29 -12.59
N ILE A 45 0.42 5.84 -12.99
CA ILE A 45 1.24 6.58 -13.96
C ILE A 45 0.69 6.42 -15.38
N LEU A 46 0.58 5.20 -15.89
CA LEU A 46 0.28 4.96 -17.30
C LEU A 46 -1.17 5.32 -17.66
N HIS A 47 -2.13 4.90 -16.83
CA HIS A 47 -3.55 5.15 -17.09
C HIS A 47 -4.00 6.52 -16.58
N HIS A 48 -3.74 6.82 -15.30
CA HIS A 48 -4.31 8.03 -14.69
C HIS A 48 -3.55 9.31 -15.07
N VAL A 49 -2.24 9.26 -15.34
CA VAL A 49 -1.48 10.44 -15.84
C VAL A 49 -1.42 10.49 -17.37
N TYR A 50 -1.11 9.37 -18.03
CA TYR A 50 -0.87 9.37 -19.49
C TYR A 50 -2.04 8.86 -20.35
N GLY A 51 -3.08 8.29 -19.75
CA GLY A 51 -4.30 7.88 -20.45
C GLY A 51 -4.24 6.51 -21.15
N ALA A 52 -3.17 5.74 -20.96
CA ALA A 52 -3.04 4.39 -21.50
C ALA A 52 -4.20 3.48 -21.04
N PRO A 53 -4.66 2.49 -21.83
CA PRO A 53 -5.70 1.57 -21.38
C PRO A 53 -5.21 0.69 -20.22
N VAL A 54 -6.10 0.36 -19.27
CA VAL A 54 -5.82 -0.63 -18.23
C VAL A 54 -5.86 -2.03 -18.86
N GLN A 55 -4.80 -2.81 -18.70
CA GLN A 55 -4.70 -4.16 -19.29
C GLN A 55 -5.05 -5.29 -18.31
N ARG A 56 -4.96 -5.04 -17.00
CA ARG A 56 -5.31 -5.99 -15.94
C ARG A 56 -6.16 -5.30 -14.88
N ALA A 57 -7.39 -5.77 -14.69
CA ALA A 57 -8.15 -5.42 -13.51
C ALA A 57 -7.65 -6.27 -12.33
N THR A 58 -7.03 -5.63 -11.34
CA THR A 58 -6.85 -6.23 -10.01
C THR A 58 -7.56 -5.36 -8.98
N PHE A 59 -8.16 -6.01 -7.99
CA PHE A 59 -8.75 -5.35 -6.82
C PHE A 59 -7.70 -5.12 -5.72
N ASP A 60 -6.52 -5.73 -5.86
CA ASP A 60 -5.47 -5.70 -4.84
C ASP A 60 -4.74 -4.35 -4.86
N VAL A 61 -4.43 -3.84 -3.67
CA VAL A 61 -3.56 -2.69 -3.45
C VAL A 61 -2.30 -3.15 -2.74
N ASP A 62 -1.16 -3.05 -3.41
CA ASP A 62 0.15 -3.39 -2.84
C ASP A 62 0.84 -2.11 -2.34
N ILE A 63 1.25 -2.07 -1.07
CA ILE A 63 2.10 -1.01 -0.54
C ILE A 63 3.36 -1.58 0.10
N ALA A 64 4.48 -0.88 -0.06
CA ALA A 64 5.70 -1.16 0.70
C ALA A 64 5.76 -0.24 1.92
N LEU A 65 5.94 -0.81 3.12
CA LEU A 65 6.05 -0.10 4.39
C LEU A 65 7.52 0.04 4.80
N GLN A 66 8.00 1.26 4.99
CA GLN A 66 9.36 1.49 5.48
C GLN A 66 9.41 1.34 7.00
N VAL A 67 9.92 0.23 7.48
CA VAL A 67 9.93 -0.12 8.92
C VAL A 67 11.31 -0.60 9.37
N SER A 68 11.66 -0.30 10.63
CA SER A 68 12.90 -0.74 11.26
C SER A 68 12.84 -2.17 11.78
N ASP A 69 11.65 -2.64 12.16
CA ASP A 69 11.47 -3.92 12.84
C ASP A 69 10.03 -4.46 12.72
N TRP A 70 9.84 -5.70 13.20
CA TRP A 70 8.55 -6.38 13.22
C TRP A 70 7.49 -5.70 14.10
N PRO A 71 7.80 -5.18 15.31
CA PRO A 71 6.84 -4.39 16.07
C PRO A 71 6.29 -3.18 15.32
N ALA A 72 7.12 -2.44 14.58
CA ALA A 72 6.66 -1.32 13.76
C ALA A 72 5.72 -1.78 12.64
N PHE A 73 6.04 -2.89 11.97
CA PHE A 73 5.15 -3.53 11.00
C PHE A 73 3.80 -3.93 11.62
N GLN A 74 3.84 -4.65 12.74
CA GLN A 74 2.64 -5.10 13.46
C GLN A 74 1.77 -3.92 13.90
N ALA A 75 2.38 -2.83 14.35
CA ALA A 75 1.66 -1.63 14.75
C ALA A 75 0.84 -1.02 13.60
N VAL A 76 1.36 -1.03 12.36
CA VAL A 76 0.62 -0.58 11.16
C VAL A 76 -0.47 -1.57 10.78
N ARG A 77 -0.16 -2.86 10.78
CA ARG A 77 -1.13 -3.93 10.51
C ARG A 77 -2.33 -3.87 11.44
N ASP A 78 -2.09 -3.75 12.74
CA ASP A 78 -3.14 -3.68 13.76
C ASP A 78 -3.95 -2.38 13.66
N ALA A 79 -3.33 -1.29 13.19
CA ALA A 79 -4.04 -0.04 12.89
C ALA A 79 -5.05 -0.18 11.76
N LEU A 80 -4.69 -0.92 10.71
CA LEU A 80 -5.58 -1.21 9.60
C LEU A 80 -6.71 -2.14 10.07
N ILE A 81 -6.41 -3.15 10.89
CA ILE A 81 -7.44 -4.01 11.48
C ILE A 81 -8.42 -3.18 12.33
N ALA A 82 -7.92 -2.22 13.13
CA ALA A 82 -8.75 -1.31 13.89
C ALA A 82 -9.62 -0.37 13.01
N GLN A 83 -9.27 -0.18 11.74
CA GLN A 83 -10.07 0.54 10.74
C GLN A 83 -11.12 -0.34 10.05
N GLY A 84 -11.22 -1.62 10.42
CA GLY A 84 -12.23 -2.55 9.90
C GLY A 84 -11.70 -3.59 8.91
N TYR A 85 -10.38 -3.65 8.70
CA TYR A 85 -9.75 -4.68 7.88
C TYR A 85 -9.71 -6.00 8.64
N SER A 86 -9.75 -7.13 7.91
CA SER A 86 -9.64 -8.47 8.52
C SER A 86 -8.29 -9.11 8.21
N ALA A 87 -7.68 -9.73 9.21
CA ALA A 87 -6.44 -10.49 9.03
C ALA A 87 -6.67 -11.75 8.18
N THR A 88 -5.64 -12.16 7.45
CA THR A 88 -5.62 -13.43 6.70
C THR A 88 -4.57 -14.39 7.26
N ALA A 89 -4.50 -15.60 6.72
CA ALA A 89 -3.41 -16.55 7.02
C ALA A 89 -2.04 -16.05 6.51
N THR A 90 -2.03 -15.11 5.58
CA THR A 90 -0.82 -14.47 5.06
C THR A 90 -0.58 -13.19 5.84
N GLU A 91 0.50 -13.13 6.61
CA GLU A 91 0.73 -12.05 7.60
C GLU A 91 0.75 -10.64 6.99
N HIS A 92 1.26 -10.51 5.76
CA HIS A 92 1.32 -9.24 5.03
C HIS A 92 0.02 -8.89 4.29
N ARG A 93 -1.04 -9.70 4.38
CA ARG A 93 -2.29 -9.49 3.62
C ARG A 93 -3.47 -9.29 4.55
N LEU A 94 -4.22 -8.21 4.30
CA LEU A 94 -5.49 -7.91 4.96
C LEU A 94 -6.64 -7.82 3.94
N VAL A 95 -7.85 -8.16 4.38
CA VAL A 95 -9.08 -8.05 3.59
C VAL A 95 -9.71 -6.69 3.81
N HIS A 96 -10.07 -6.03 2.71
CA HIS A 96 -10.90 -4.83 2.66
C HIS A 96 -12.28 -5.21 2.06
N GLU A 97 -13.30 -5.30 2.91
CA GLU A 97 -14.66 -5.62 2.48
C GLU A 97 -15.25 -4.49 1.61
N PRO A 98 -15.99 -4.79 0.53
CA PRO A 98 -16.61 -6.09 0.22
C PRO A 98 -15.81 -7.02 -0.73
N GLY A 99 -14.51 -6.82 -0.99
CA GLY A 99 -13.81 -7.76 -1.88
C GLY A 99 -12.38 -7.44 -2.33
N GLY A 100 -11.73 -6.44 -1.75
CA GLY A 100 -10.34 -6.09 -2.06
C GLY A 100 -9.35 -6.68 -1.06
N TYR A 101 -8.08 -6.74 -1.47
CA TYR A 101 -6.96 -7.02 -0.56
C TYR A 101 -6.04 -5.82 -0.50
N ILE A 102 -5.45 -5.61 0.66
CA ILE A 102 -4.24 -4.80 0.81
C ILE A 102 -3.09 -5.71 1.20
N ASP A 103 -2.01 -5.66 0.41
CA ASP A 103 -0.74 -6.30 0.72
C ASP A 103 0.22 -5.24 1.26
N ILE A 104 0.61 -5.40 2.53
CA ILE A 104 1.53 -4.52 3.26
C ILE A 104 2.91 -5.17 3.36
N ILE A 105 3.79 -4.85 2.41
CA ILE A 105 5.11 -5.48 2.30
C ILE A 105 6.14 -4.66 3.09
N PRO A 106 6.71 -5.16 4.20
CA PRO A 106 7.73 -4.40 4.91
C PRO A 106 9.02 -4.33 4.10
N PHE A 107 9.76 -3.23 4.23
CA PHE A 107 11.11 -3.07 3.72
C PHE A 107 11.91 -2.12 4.62
N GLY A 108 13.24 -2.14 4.49
CA GLY A 108 14.15 -1.33 5.30
C GLY A 108 15.05 -2.19 6.17
N GLU A 109 15.37 -1.70 7.36
CA GLU A 109 16.29 -2.36 8.31
C GLU A 109 15.69 -3.63 8.94
N ILE A 110 14.41 -3.92 8.66
CA ILE A 110 13.75 -5.17 9.05
C ILE A 110 14.33 -6.42 8.37
N ALA A 111 15.01 -6.26 7.23
CA ALA A 111 15.67 -7.37 6.57
C ALA A 111 16.92 -7.81 7.36
N ASN A 112 17.16 -9.12 7.45
CA ASN A 112 18.37 -9.64 8.06
C ASN A 112 19.62 -9.29 7.22
N GLU A 113 20.81 -9.66 7.70
CA GLU A 113 22.08 -9.37 7.01
C GLU A 113 22.18 -9.97 5.59
N GLU A 114 21.33 -10.96 5.28
CA GLU A 114 21.23 -11.62 3.97
C GLU A 114 20.18 -10.96 3.05
N GLY A 115 19.47 -9.93 3.55
CA GLY A 115 18.38 -9.26 2.84
C GLY A 115 17.04 -10.01 2.89
N HIS A 116 16.93 -11.04 3.74
CA HIS A 116 15.71 -11.81 3.93
C HIS A 116 14.80 -11.16 4.97
N ILE A 117 13.50 -11.22 4.69
CA ILE A 117 12.43 -10.83 5.60
C ILE A 117 11.73 -12.14 5.97
N ALA A 118 11.86 -12.56 7.23
CA ALA A 118 11.44 -13.88 7.73
C ALA A 118 10.05 -13.86 8.38
#